data_AF-A0A654AW02-F1
#
_entry.id   AF-A0A654AW02-F1
#
_cell.length_a   1.000
_cell.length_b   1.000
_cell.length_c   1.000
_cell.angle_alpha   90.00
_cell.angle_beta   90.00
_cell.angle_gamma   90.00
#
_symmetry.space_group_name_H-M   'P 1'
#
loop_
_entity.id
_entity.type
_entity.pdbx_description
1 polymer ?
#
loop_
_entity_poly.entity_id
_entity_poly.type
_entity_poly.pdbx_seq_one_letter_code
_entity_poly.pdbx_strand_id
1 'polypeptide(L)'
;MHALRAISRWPGFCLVLAALLAFVPKLALGQGAVTKGEVRAGQLPTTSRQDISRLVESVFDAASKTVSIPIERSLALFGEPNAYIIGGELSGSFVLGGRHGSGELRFSDGIPTPVTWSALSVGIGLGADYGRVIMLVYGLDRHEDVFGTYASLGGSAHFLAGANATILASSRARIVLISSGLGLRFSGDLSRIVIEPAGPQEQLRPPGMICATPAECAAPGR
;
A
#
# COMPACT_ATOMS: atom_id res chain seq x y z
N MET A 1 52.62 33.07 -24.68
CA MET A 1 52.10 32.24 -23.57
C MET A 1 51.94 33.14 -22.34
N HIS A 2 51.18 34.24 -22.42
CA HIS A 2 49.74 34.35 -22.13
C HIS A 2 49.27 33.61 -20.86
N ALA A 3 49.14 34.42 -19.81
CA ALA A 3 48.05 34.48 -18.86
C ALA A 3 47.70 33.21 -18.06
N LEU A 4 47.88 33.29 -16.74
CA LEU A 4 46.84 33.05 -15.72
C LEU A 4 47.49 33.02 -14.33
N ARG A 5 47.94 34.18 -13.85
CA ARG A 5 48.26 34.43 -12.44
C ARG A 5 47.67 35.78 -12.03
N ALA A 6 46.35 35.90 -11.95
CA ALA A 6 45.69 37.05 -11.32
C ALA A 6 44.16 36.89 -11.27
N ILE A 7 43.62 35.86 -10.62
CA ILE A 7 42.19 35.86 -10.25
C ILE A 7 42.06 35.26 -8.84
N SER A 8 42.55 35.98 -7.83
CA SER A 8 42.41 35.57 -6.42
C SER A 8 42.37 36.78 -5.46
N ARG A 9 41.90 37.94 -5.94
CA ARG A 9 41.81 39.16 -5.11
C ARG A 9 40.61 40.03 -5.45
N TRP A 10 39.41 39.45 -5.52
CA TRP A 10 38.17 40.23 -5.55
C TRP A 10 37.34 39.92 -4.31
N PRO A 11 37.34 40.81 -3.28
CA PRO A 11 36.65 40.55 -2.01
C PRO A 11 35.11 40.61 -2.15
N GLY A 12 34.59 40.97 -3.33
CA GLY A 12 33.15 41.00 -3.60
C GLY A 12 32.52 39.66 -3.98
N PHE A 13 33.31 38.64 -4.35
CA PHE A 13 32.76 37.38 -4.86
C PHE A 13 32.29 36.42 -3.74
N CYS A 14 32.79 36.58 -2.51
CA CYS A 14 32.30 35.82 -1.35
C CYS A 14 30.96 36.35 -0.79
N LEU A 15 30.58 37.60 -1.06
CA LEU A 15 29.38 38.21 -0.49
C LEU A 15 28.12 37.98 -1.32
N VAL A 16 28.23 37.67 -2.62
CA VAL A 16 27.07 37.36 -3.47
C VAL A 16 26.61 35.90 -3.27
N LEU A 17 27.52 34.97 -2.92
CA LEU A 17 27.16 33.58 -2.62
C LEU A 17 26.47 33.41 -1.25
N ALA A 18 26.70 34.34 -0.31
CA ALA A 18 26.05 34.32 1.02
C ALA A 18 24.64 34.92 1.00
N ALA A 19 24.33 35.83 0.07
CA ALA A 19 23.02 36.50 0.01
C ALA A 19 21.91 35.67 -0.66
N LEU A 20 22.25 34.68 -1.50
CA LEU A 20 21.27 33.79 -2.15
C LEU A 20 20.83 32.60 -1.27
N LEU A 21 21.51 32.34 -0.14
CA LEU A 21 21.10 31.35 0.87
C LEU A 21 20.10 31.90 1.89
N ALA A 22 19.84 33.22 1.91
CA ALA A 22 18.94 33.87 2.86
C ALA A 22 17.48 33.99 2.36
N PHE A 23 17.20 33.62 1.10
CA PHE A 23 15.85 33.68 0.52
C PHE A 23 15.39 32.32 -0.01
N VAL A 24 15.64 31.26 0.75
CA VAL A 24 14.87 30.03 0.59
C VAL A 24 13.52 30.32 1.26
N PRO A 25 12.39 30.33 0.54
CA PRO A 25 11.10 30.33 1.21
C PRO A 25 11.12 29.10 2.12
N LYS A 26 10.93 29.30 3.43
CA LYS A 26 10.67 28.19 4.35
C LYS A 26 9.35 27.58 3.92
N LEU A 27 9.38 26.76 2.89
CA LEU A 27 8.33 25.82 2.57
C LEU A 27 8.39 24.83 3.71
N ALA A 28 7.64 25.14 4.76
CA ALA A 28 7.31 24.19 5.79
C ALA A 28 6.60 23.06 5.05
N LEU A 29 7.35 22.02 4.69
CA LEU A 29 6.81 20.69 4.55
C LEU A 29 6.15 20.43 5.89
N GLY A 30 4.84 20.65 5.95
CA GLY A 30 3.99 20.21 7.03
C GLY A 30 4.14 18.71 7.08
N GLN A 31 5.14 18.25 7.82
CA GLN A 31 5.15 16.89 8.34
C GLN A 31 3.95 16.86 9.27
N GLY A 32 2.81 16.46 8.70
CA GLY A 32 1.65 16.08 9.49
C GLY A 32 2.13 14.98 10.41
N ALA A 33 2.46 15.34 11.65
CA ALA A 33 2.64 14.38 12.72
C ALA A 33 1.27 13.73 12.89
N VAL A 34 1.07 12.61 12.21
CA VAL A 34 -0.11 11.79 12.44
C VAL A 34 0.03 11.31 13.86
N THR A 35 -0.82 11.85 14.72
CA THR A 35 -1.04 11.37 16.08
C THR A 35 -1.13 9.86 16.06
N LYS A 36 -0.41 9.21 16.97
CA LYS A 36 -0.58 7.80 17.37
C LYS A 36 -2.01 7.62 17.87
N GLY A 37 -2.97 7.65 16.96
CA GLY A 37 -4.38 7.47 17.28
C GLY A 37 -4.51 6.06 17.80
N GLU A 38 -4.94 5.92 19.04
CA GLU A 38 -5.25 4.64 19.65
C GLU A 38 -6.18 3.87 18.72
N VAL A 39 -5.85 2.61 18.39
CA VAL A 39 -6.81 1.77 17.67
C VAL A 39 -7.93 1.51 18.66
N ARG A 40 -9.11 2.08 18.39
CA ARG A 40 -10.31 1.70 19.14
C ARG A 40 -10.53 0.21 18.92
N ALA A 41 -10.75 -0.53 20.01
CA ALA A 41 -11.21 -1.91 19.90
C ALA A 41 -12.55 -1.92 19.16
N GLY A 42 -12.57 -2.50 17.97
CA GLY A 42 -13.77 -2.63 17.15
C GLY A 42 -14.78 -3.59 17.78
N GLN A 43 -16.04 -3.50 17.38
CA GLN A 43 -17.11 -4.37 17.86
C GLN A 43 -17.10 -5.80 17.28
N LEU A 44 -16.39 -6.04 16.17
CA LEU A 44 -16.34 -7.38 15.56
C LEU A 44 -15.42 -8.35 16.34
N PRO A 45 -15.67 -9.67 16.26
CA PRO A 45 -14.77 -10.69 16.82
C PRO A 45 -13.34 -10.60 16.23
N THR A 46 -12.36 -11.04 17.00
CA THR A 46 -10.95 -11.05 16.61
C THR A 46 -10.44 -12.45 16.28
N THR A 47 -9.42 -12.52 15.41
CA THR A 47 -8.72 -13.74 15.02
C THR A 47 -7.55 -13.94 15.97
N SER A 48 -7.45 -15.13 16.56
CA SER A 48 -6.43 -15.40 17.58
C SER A 48 -5.01 -15.28 17.02
N ARG A 49 -4.06 -14.91 17.87
CA ARG A 49 -2.63 -14.87 17.48
C ARG A 49 -2.14 -16.20 16.89
N GLN A 50 -2.61 -17.33 17.41
CA GLN A 50 -2.22 -18.67 16.97
C GLN A 50 -2.72 -18.97 15.54
N ASP A 51 -3.93 -18.52 15.21
CA ASP A 51 -4.49 -18.66 13.86
C ASP A 51 -3.72 -17.81 12.86
N ILE A 52 -3.36 -16.58 13.24
CA ILE A 52 -2.52 -15.71 12.41
C ILE A 52 -1.14 -16.34 12.19
N SER A 53 -0.50 -16.91 13.21
CA SER A 53 0.80 -17.59 13.02
C SER A 53 0.72 -18.77 12.03
N ARG A 54 -0.30 -19.63 12.17
CA ARG A 54 -0.54 -20.75 11.25
C ARG A 54 -0.83 -20.27 9.83
N LEU A 55 -1.60 -19.19 9.70
CA LEU A 55 -1.90 -18.56 8.43
C LEU A 55 -0.63 -18.06 7.74
N VAL A 56 0.27 -17.43 8.48
CA VAL A 56 1.52 -16.89 7.94
C VAL A 56 2.41 -17.98 7.39
N GLU A 57 2.54 -19.09 8.11
CA GLU A 57 3.23 -20.29 7.64
C GLU A 57 2.61 -20.81 6.34
N SER A 58 1.28 -20.81 6.23
CA SER A 58 0.58 -21.26 5.01
C SER A 58 0.76 -20.33 3.81
N VAL A 59 0.83 -19.01 4.02
CA VAL A 59 0.86 -18.01 2.94
C VAL A 59 2.27 -17.79 2.39
N PHE A 60 3.28 -17.85 3.27
CA PHE A 60 4.67 -17.49 2.93
C PHE A 60 5.64 -18.68 2.94
N ASP A 61 5.16 -19.90 3.19
CA ASP A 61 5.96 -21.13 3.27
C ASP A 61 7.13 -21.02 4.28
N ALA A 62 8.05 -21.99 4.32
CA ALA A 62 9.21 -22.00 5.25
C ALA A 62 10.15 -20.76 5.17
N ALA A 63 9.87 -19.77 4.32
CA ALA A 63 10.49 -18.45 4.29
C ALA A 63 9.93 -17.48 5.38
N SER A 64 9.18 -18.00 6.36
CA SER A 64 8.37 -17.25 7.33
C SER A 64 9.11 -16.22 8.19
N LYS A 65 10.41 -16.43 8.51
CA LYS A 65 11.14 -15.56 9.47
C LYS A 65 11.10 -14.08 9.12
N THR A 66 11.12 -13.77 7.83
CA THR A 66 11.12 -12.40 7.33
C THR A 66 9.79 -11.68 7.60
N VAL A 67 8.67 -12.39 7.48
CA VAL A 67 7.32 -11.82 7.68
C VAL A 67 6.78 -12.00 9.10
N SER A 68 7.28 -12.97 9.87
CA SER A 68 6.86 -13.20 11.25
C SER A 68 7.12 -12.00 12.16
N ILE A 69 8.28 -11.34 12.04
CA ILE A 69 8.64 -10.18 12.87
C ILE A 69 7.64 -9.01 12.71
N PRO A 70 7.35 -8.51 11.50
CA PRO A 70 6.39 -7.42 11.35
C PRO A 70 4.97 -7.81 11.77
N ILE A 71 4.61 -9.10 11.69
CA ILE A 71 3.33 -9.62 12.14
C ILE A 71 3.25 -9.61 13.66
N GLU A 72 4.23 -10.18 14.35
CA GLU A 72 4.33 -10.15 15.81
C GLU A 72 4.31 -8.72 16.34
N ARG A 73 5.02 -7.80 15.65
CA ARG A 73 5.02 -6.37 16.01
C ARG A 73 3.65 -5.74 15.80
N SER A 74 2.97 -6.06 14.70
CA SER A 74 1.59 -5.61 14.44
C SER A 74 0.65 -6.07 15.56
N LEU A 75 0.73 -7.35 15.93
CA LEU A 75 -0.06 -7.92 17.01
C LEU A 75 0.30 -7.34 18.38
N ALA A 76 1.57 -7.00 18.62
CA ALA A 76 2.01 -6.36 19.85
C ALA A 76 1.51 -4.91 19.95
N LEU A 77 1.43 -4.19 18.82
CA LEU A 77 1.01 -2.78 18.79
C LEU A 77 -0.52 -2.61 18.79
N PHE A 78 -1.24 -3.51 18.13
CA PHE A 78 -2.68 -3.35 17.85
C PHE A 78 -3.56 -4.46 18.43
N GLY A 79 -2.96 -5.51 19.01
CA GLY A 79 -3.71 -6.65 19.53
C GLY A 79 -4.06 -7.66 18.44
N GLU A 80 -5.24 -8.26 18.54
CA GLU A 80 -5.70 -9.26 17.57
C GLU A 80 -6.56 -8.59 16.47
N PRO A 81 -6.38 -8.97 15.18
CA PRO A 81 -7.12 -8.37 14.08
C PRO A 81 -8.56 -8.89 14.02
N ASN A 82 -9.49 -8.06 13.55
CA ASN A 82 -10.88 -8.45 13.31
C ASN A 82 -11.05 -9.25 12.00
N ALA A 83 -10.18 -8.96 11.02
CA ALA A 83 -10.17 -9.60 9.71
C ALA A 83 -8.75 -9.62 9.12
N TYR A 84 -8.55 -10.45 8.10
CA TYR A 84 -7.32 -10.48 7.34
C TYR A 84 -7.58 -10.63 5.84
N ILE A 85 -6.70 -10.05 5.03
CA ILE A 85 -6.70 -10.20 3.57
C ILE A 85 -5.44 -10.93 3.16
N ILE A 86 -5.55 -11.94 2.31
CA ILE A 86 -4.41 -12.65 1.74
C ILE A 86 -4.53 -12.57 0.23
N GLY A 87 -3.43 -12.26 -0.45
CA GLY A 87 -3.43 -12.34 -1.89
C GLY A 87 -2.08 -12.08 -2.53
N GLY A 88 -2.17 -11.78 -3.82
CA GLY A 88 -1.04 -11.38 -4.64
C GLY A 88 -1.16 -9.91 -5.02
N GLU A 89 -0.04 -9.22 -5.09
CA GLU A 89 0.02 -7.84 -5.53
C GLU A 89 1.04 -7.69 -6.64
N LEU A 90 0.60 -7.06 -7.73
CA LEU A 90 1.44 -6.59 -8.81
C LEU A 90 1.72 -5.10 -8.59
N SER A 91 2.96 -4.68 -8.80
CA SER A 91 3.35 -3.28 -8.67
C SER A 91 4.28 -2.87 -9.80
N GLY A 92 4.28 -1.59 -10.12
CA GLY A 92 5.20 -0.99 -11.09
C GLY A 92 5.50 0.46 -10.73
N SER A 93 6.73 0.91 -10.93
CA SER A 93 7.12 2.29 -10.62
C SER A 93 8.19 2.84 -11.57
N PHE A 94 8.04 4.12 -11.93
CA PHE A 94 9.12 4.97 -12.46
C PHE A 94 9.28 6.23 -11.59
N VAL A 95 8.63 7.34 -11.95
CA VAL A 95 8.52 8.55 -11.10
C VAL A 95 7.20 8.56 -10.31
N LEU A 96 6.17 7.94 -10.90
CA LEU A 96 4.90 7.61 -10.27
C LEU A 96 4.76 6.09 -10.30
N GLY A 97 4.26 5.49 -9.22
CA GLY A 97 4.07 4.07 -9.11
C GLY A 97 2.63 3.70 -8.77
N GLY A 98 2.25 2.52 -9.20
CA GLY A 98 0.95 1.93 -8.90
C GLY A 98 1.13 0.51 -8.39
N ARG A 99 0.23 0.10 -7.50
CA ARG A 99 0.07 -1.29 -7.08
C ARG A 99 -1.38 -1.69 -7.32
N HIS A 100 -1.58 -2.90 -7.81
CA HIS A 100 -2.89 -3.50 -7.93
C HIS A 100 -2.78 -4.93 -7.44
N GLY A 101 -3.69 -5.32 -6.56
CA GLY A 101 -3.71 -6.68 -6.04
C GLY A 101 -5.10 -7.22 -5.87
N SER A 102 -5.14 -8.53 -5.73
CA SER A 102 -6.37 -9.29 -5.55
C SER A 102 -6.12 -10.41 -4.55
N GLY A 103 -7.17 -10.77 -3.82
CA GLY A 103 -7.08 -11.73 -2.75
C GLY A 103 -8.42 -12.10 -2.14
N GLU A 104 -8.34 -12.75 -0.99
CA GLU A 104 -9.49 -13.13 -0.18
C GLU A 104 -9.45 -12.38 1.15
N LEU A 105 -10.53 -11.67 1.44
CA LEU A 105 -10.84 -11.12 2.75
C LEU A 105 -11.55 -12.19 3.58
N ARG A 106 -11.06 -12.45 4.79
CA ARG A 106 -11.72 -13.28 5.79
C ARG A 106 -11.90 -12.51 7.09
N PHE A 107 -13.14 -12.47 7.57
CA PHE A 107 -13.45 -12.03 8.93
C PHE A 107 -13.31 -13.21 9.89
N SER A 108 -13.07 -12.90 11.16
CA SER A 108 -12.93 -13.92 12.21
C SER A 108 -14.17 -14.82 12.35
N ASP A 109 -15.36 -14.27 12.06
CA ASP A 109 -16.66 -14.92 12.14
C ASP A 109 -17.29 -15.24 10.76
N GLY A 110 -16.55 -14.98 9.68
CA GLY A 110 -17.10 -14.90 8.34
C GLY A 110 -16.60 -15.94 7.34
N ILE A 111 -17.26 -15.96 6.20
CA ILE A 111 -16.86 -16.72 5.01
C ILE A 111 -15.91 -15.86 4.16
N PRO A 112 -15.01 -16.45 3.36
CA PRO A 112 -14.04 -15.72 2.57
C PRO A 112 -14.74 -15.00 1.43
N THR A 113 -14.39 -13.73 1.23
CA THR A 113 -14.94 -12.90 0.16
C THR A 113 -13.82 -12.38 -0.73
N PRO A 114 -13.96 -12.44 -2.06
CA PRO A 114 -12.94 -11.93 -2.96
C PRO A 114 -12.87 -10.40 -2.87
N VAL A 115 -11.65 -9.87 -2.85
CA VAL A 115 -11.35 -8.44 -2.67
C VAL A 115 -10.28 -8.02 -3.64
N THR A 116 -10.36 -6.78 -4.12
CA THR A 116 -9.32 -6.14 -4.90
C THR A 116 -8.86 -4.87 -4.20
N TRP A 117 -7.63 -4.46 -4.48
CA TRP A 117 -7.15 -3.18 -4.01
C TRP A 117 -6.23 -2.54 -5.04
N SER A 118 -6.23 -1.21 -5.01
CA SER A 118 -5.33 -0.40 -5.83
C SER A 118 -4.65 0.63 -4.94
N ALA A 119 -3.33 0.76 -5.05
CA ALA A 119 -2.54 1.71 -4.30
C ALA A 119 -1.75 2.62 -5.22
N LEU A 120 -1.69 3.90 -4.86
CA LEU A 120 -0.84 4.89 -5.52
C LEU A 120 0.42 5.09 -4.68
N SER A 121 1.58 4.90 -5.30
CA SER A 121 2.88 5.21 -4.68
C SER A 121 3.55 6.36 -5.42
N VAL A 122 4.22 7.22 -4.65
CA VAL A 122 5.04 8.31 -5.21
C VAL A 122 6.47 8.03 -4.78
N GLY A 123 7.37 7.87 -5.74
CA GLY A 123 8.76 7.56 -5.47
C GLY A 123 9.56 7.34 -6.74
N ILE A 124 10.88 7.50 -6.63
CA ILE A 124 11.82 7.18 -7.71
C ILE A 124 12.10 5.68 -7.64
N GLY A 125 11.44 4.92 -8.51
CA GLY A 125 11.67 3.49 -8.68
C GLY A 125 11.90 3.17 -10.15
N LEU A 126 12.32 1.95 -10.46
CA LEU A 126 12.40 1.44 -11.82
C LEU A 126 12.10 -0.04 -11.76
N GLY A 127 10.97 -0.45 -12.33
CA GLY A 127 10.64 -1.88 -12.50
C GLY A 127 9.19 -2.23 -12.16
N ALA A 128 8.90 -3.51 -12.36
CA ALA A 128 7.65 -4.16 -11.98
C ALA A 128 7.94 -5.36 -11.08
N ASP A 129 7.01 -5.70 -10.20
CA ASP A 129 7.20 -6.73 -9.18
C ASP A 129 5.86 -7.40 -8.85
N TYR A 130 5.92 -8.68 -8.50
CA TYR A 130 4.79 -9.47 -8.03
C TYR A 130 5.17 -10.21 -6.75
N GLY A 131 4.33 -10.12 -5.73
CA GLY A 131 4.59 -10.78 -4.46
C GLY A 131 3.32 -11.17 -3.70
N ARG A 132 3.51 -12.01 -2.68
CA ARG A 132 2.49 -12.34 -1.70
C ARG A 132 2.34 -11.20 -0.69
N VAL A 133 1.10 -10.96 -0.28
CA VAL A 133 0.76 -9.94 0.71
C VAL A 133 -0.27 -10.46 1.70
N ILE A 134 -0.11 -10.05 2.95
CA ILE A 134 -1.09 -10.20 4.02
C ILE A 134 -1.46 -8.81 4.56
N MET A 135 -2.74 -8.54 4.72
CA MET A 135 -3.23 -7.33 5.38
C MET A 135 -3.97 -7.72 6.65
N LEU A 136 -3.51 -7.22 7.79
CA LEU A 136 -4.20 -7.41 9.07
C LEU A 136 -5.08 -6.19 9.33
N VAL A 137 -6.39 -6.40 9.54
CA VAL A 137 -7.38 -5.34 9.69
C VAL A 137 -7.85 -5.26 11.15
N TYR A 138 -7.83 -4.06 11.71
CA TYR A 138 -8.11 -3.79 13.12
C TYR A 138 -9.14 -2.68 13.28
N GLY A 139 -9.90 -2.76 14.37
CA GLY A 139 -10.84 -1.73 14.79
C GLY A 139 -12.13 -1.71 13.98
N LEU A 140 -12.56 -2.84 13.42
CA LEU A 140 -13.81 -2.92 12.65
C LEU A 140 -15.02 -2.94 13.57
N ASP A 141 -15.93 -1.98 13.38
CA ASP A 141 -17.25 -1.99 14.02
C ASP A 141 -18.27 -2.77 13.18
N ARG A 142 -18.16 -2.72 11.85
CA ARG A 142 -19.00 -3.44 10.89
C ARG A 142 -18.16 -4.08 9.78
N HIS A 143 -18.68 -5.12 9.13
CA HIS A 143 -17.95 -5.85 8.07
C HIS A 143 -17.57 -4.94 6.89
N GLU A 144 -18.47 -4.04 6.51
CA GLU A 144 -18.29 -3.07 5.42
C GLU A 144 -17.24 -1.98 5.70
N ASP A 145 -16.84 -1.79 6.95
CA ASP A 145 -15.84 -0.78 7.32
C ASP A 145 -14.45 -1.09 6.78
N VAL A 146 -14.23 -2.35 6.38
CA VAL A 146 -13.02 -2.78 5.68
C VAL A 146 -12.85 -2.10 4.32
N PHE A 147 -13.95 -1.75 3.65
CA PHE A 147 -13.91 -1.21 2.29
C PHE A 147 -13.78 0.31 2.28
N GLY A 148 -13.03 0.81 1.30
CA GLY A 148 -12.82 2.22 1.03
C GLY A 148 -11.35 2.60 1.03
N THR A 149 -11.09 3.88 1.29
CA THR A 149 -9.76 4.48 1.15
C THR A 149 -9.03 4.55 2.48
N TYR A 150 -7.78 4.10 2.48
CA TYR A 150 -6.86 4.23 3.60
C TYR A 150 -5.66 5.07 3.19
N ALA A 151 -5.29 6.00 4.04
CA ALA A 151 -4.06 6.78 3.91
C ALA A 151 -2.93 6.05 4.63
N SER A 152 -1.74 6.06 4.05
CA SER A 152 -0.55 5.66 4.78
C SER A 152 -0.25 6.68 5.86
N LEU A 153 0.10 6.22 7.06
CA LEU A 153 0.49 7.11 8.14
C LEU A 153 1.93 7.64 8.01
N GLY A 154 2.60 7.34 6.91
CA GLY A 154 4.02 7.64 6.70
C GLY A 154 4.92 6.76 7.57
N GLY A 155 6.19 6.61 7.17
CA GLY A 155 7.13 5.73 7.88
C GLY A 155 7.03 4.25 7.48
N SER A 156 6.53 3.96 6.27
CA SER A 156 6.51 2.64 5.65
C SER A 156 7.90 2.16 5.23
N ALA A 157 8.79 2.03 6.20
CA ALA A 157 10.08 1.39 6.00
C ALA A 157 10.60 0.85 7.33
N HIS A 158 9.78 0.06 8.02
CA HIS A 158 10.36 -0.96 8.91
C HIS A 158 10.74 -2.16 8.05
N PHE A 159 11.74 -1.97 7.17
CA PHE A 159 12.47 -3.07 6.56
C PHE A 159 13.13 -3.86 7.69
N LEU A 160 12.40 -4.83 8.22
CA LEU A 160 12.89 -5.74 9.24
C LEU A 160 13.00 -7.09 8.58
N ALA A 161 14.24 -7.60 8.50
CA ALA A 161 14.56 -8.92 7.97
C ALA A 161 14.12 -9.18 6.50
N GLY A 162 13.88 -8.15 5.68
CA GLY A 162 13.54 -8.29 4.25
C GLY A 162 12.03 -8.20 3.91
N ALA A 163 11.16 -7.99 4.91
CA ALA A 163 9.73 -7.77 4.68
C ALA A 163 9.41 -6.27 4.69
N ASN A 164 8.41 -5.90 3.90
CA ASN A 164 7.87 -4.54 3.89
C ASN A 164 6.57 -4.50 4.68
N ALA A 165 6.51 -3.66 5.71
CA ALA A 165 5.31 -3.41 6.50
C ALA A 165 4.91 -1.94 6.43
N THR A 166 3.63 -1.67 6.15
CA THR A 166 3.05 -0.32 6.08
C THR A 166 1.79 -0.26 6.93
N ILE A 167 1.68 0.79 7.74
CA ILE A 167 0.47 1.06 8.52
C ILE A 167 -0.40 2.06 7.74
N LEU A 168 -1.61 1.63 7.48
CA LEU A 168 -2.64 2.35 6.74
C LEU A 168 -3.79 2.65 7.68
N ALA A 169 -4.35 3.85 7.64
CA ALA A 169 -5.48 4.21 8.48
C ALA A 169 -6.57 4.93 7.69
N SER A 170 -7.80 4.69 8.11
CA SER A 170 -8.98 5.47 7.77
C SER A 170 -9.64 5.94 9.07
N SER A 171 -10.74 6.69 8.94
CA SER A 171 -11.57 7.04 10.09
C SER A 171 -12.28 5.84 10.74
N ARG A 172 -12.35 4.71 10.03
CA ARG A 172 -13.13 3.53 10.41
C ARG A 172 -12.28 2.37 10.89
N ALA A 173 -11.10 2.17 10.30
CA ALA A 173 -10.26 1.02 10.59
C ALA A 173 -8.78 1.30 10.35
N ARG A 174 -7.94 0.41 10.88
CA ARG A 174 -6.49 0.40 10.63
C ARG A 174 -6.08 -0.90 9.98
N ILE A 175 -5.19 -0.79 8.99
CA ILE A 175 -4.69 -1.93 8.24
C ILE A 175 -3.16 -1.94 8.34
N VAL A 176 -2.61 -3.11 8.63
CA VAL A 176 -1.17 -3.35 8.52
C VAL A 176 -0.92 -4.24 7.32
N LEU A 177 -0.41 -3.63 6.26
CA LEU A 177 -0.02 -4.27 5.01
C LEU A 177 1.39 -4.83 5.15
N ILE A 178 1.54 -6.15 4.99
CA ILE A 178 2.84 -6.84 5.05
C ILE A 178 3.05 -7.63 3.77
N SER A 179 4.16 -7.39 3.09
CA SER A 179 4.52 -8.11 1.86
C SER A 179 5.90 -8.76 1.96
N SER A 180 6.02 -9.97 1.42
CA SER A 180 7.31 -10.63 1.24
C SER A 180 7.95 -10.08 -0.03
N GLY A 181 9.03 -9.33 0.09
CA GLY A 181 9.82 -8.87 -1.05
C GLY A 181 11.09 -9.69 -1.20
N LEU A 182 11.33 -10.27 -2.38
CA LEU A 182 12.61 -10.92 -2.71
C LEU A 182 13.66 -9.94 -3.28
N GLY A 183 13.43 -8.63 -3.26
CA GLY A 183 14.23 -7.67 -4.02
C GLY A 183 14.70 -6.44 -3.25
N LEU A 184 15.90 -5.97 -3.58
CA LEU A 184 16.47 -4.66 -3.23
C LEU A 184 15.64 -3.56 -3.92
N ARG A 185 14.49 -3.22 -3.36
CA ARG A 185 13.59 -2.18 -3.87
C ARG A 185 13.49 -1.03 -2.87
N PHE A 186 13.88 0.17 -3.30
CA PHE A 186 13.47 1.42 -2.67
C PHE A 186 12.10 1.80 -3.25
N SER A 187 11.04 1.12 -2.81
CA SER A 187 9.68 1.55 -3.17
C SER A 187 9.37 2.78 -2.33
N GLY A 188 8.96 3.87 -2.98
CA GLY A 188 8.50 5.06 -2.28
C GLY A 188 7.34 4.75 -1.35
N ASP A 189 7.11 5.64 -0.38
CA ASP A 189 6.02 5.47 0.58
C ASP A 189 4.68 5.31 -0.15
N LEU A 190 3.89 4.33 0.29
CA LEU A 190 2.50 4.24 -0.13
C LEU A 190 1.81 5.52 0.30
N SER A 191 1.07 6.16 -0.59
CA SER A 191 0.31 7.36 -0.23
C SER A 191 -1.10 7.00 0.20
N ARG A 192 -1.74 6.13 -0.60
CA ARG A 192 -3.14 5.77 -0.50
C ARG A 192 -3.36 4.38 -1.07
N ILE A 193 -4.26 3.63 -0.45
CA ILE A 193 -4.81 2.38 -0.96
C ILE A 193 -6.34 2.42 -0.89
N VAL A 194 -6.98 1.90 -1.93
CA VAL A 194 -8.42 1.74 -2.02
C VAL A 194 -8.71 0.25 -2.04
N ILE A 195 -9.55 -0.22 -1.12
CA ILE A 195 -9.96 -1.62 -0.98
C ILE A 195 -11.42 -1.72 -1.37
N GLU A 196 -11.73 -2.63 -2.28
CA GLU A 196 -13.05 -2.79 -2.87
C GLU A 196 -13.45 -4.26 -2.87
N PRO A 197 -14.75 -4.58 -2.69
CA PRO A 197 -15.23 -5.92 -2.98
C PRO A 197 -14.85 -6.25 -4.41
N ALA A 198 -14.33 -7.45 -4.67
CA ALA A 198 -14.17 -7.86 -6.04
C ALA A 198 -15.57 -7.86 -6.68
N GLY A 199 -15.77 -7.03 -7.71
CA GLY A 199 -17.03 -7.03 -8.44
C GLY A 199 -17.33 -8.43 -8.99
N PRO A 200 -18.57 -8.70 -9.43
CA PRO A 200 -18.83 -9.85 -10.27
C PRO A 200 -17.74 -9.85 -11.34
N GLN A 201 -17.04 -10.98 -11.52
CA GLN A 201 -16.15 -11.13 -12.67
C GLN A 201 -17.01 -10.72 -13.86
N GLU A 202 -16.71 -9.57 -14.47
CA GLU A 202 -17.37 -9.15 -15.70
C GLU A 202 -16.93 -10.20 -16.71
N GLN A 203 -17.66 -11.31 -16.72
CA GLN A 203 -17.53 -12.40 -17.65
C GLN A 203 -17.70 -11.70 -18.97
N LEU A 204 -16.56 -11.45 -19.65
CA LEU A 204 -16.44 -10.67 -20.87
C LEU A 204 -17.73 -10.86 -21.62
N ARG A 205 -18.60 -9.84 -21.62
CA ARG A 205 -19.79 -9.90 -22.46
C ARG A 205 -19.19 -10.19 -23.82
N PRO A 206 -19.46 -11.36 -24.43
CA PRO A 206 -18.89 -11.66 -25.74
C PRO A 206 -19.18 -10.43 -26.58
N PRO A 207 -18.21 -9.92 -27.36
CA PRO A 207 -18.43 -8.74 -28.17
C PRO A 207 -19.78 -8.95 -28.83
N GLY A 208 -20.74 -8.07 -28.55
CA GLY A 208 -22.11 -8.25 -29.01
C GLY A 208 -22.00 -8.60 -30.48
N MET A 209 -22.55 -9.74 -30.88
CA MET A 209 -22.38 -10.20 -32.26
C MET A 209 -22.76 -9.03 -33.15
N ILE A 210 -21.79 -8.55 -33.93
CA ILE A 210 -22.09 -7.56 -34.95
C ILE A 210 -22.97 -8.33 -35.93
N CYS A 211 -24.27 -8.09 -35.88
CA CYS A 211 -25.21 -8.65 -36.85
C CYS A 211 -24.65 -8.32 -38.24
N ALA A 212 -24.47 -9.32 -39.09
CA ALA A 212 -23.96 -9.10 -40.44
C ALA A 212 -24.97 -8.28 -41.26
N THR A 213 -26.25 -8.36 -40.88
CA THR A 213 -27.35 -7.61 -41.49
C THR A 213 -28.33 -7.05 -40.44
N PRO A 214 -29.01 -5.92 -40.72
CA PRO A 214 -29.98 -5.32 -39.80
C PRO A 214 -31.15 -6.24 -39.39
N ALA A 215 -31.46 -7.26 -40.20
CA ALA A 215 -32.55 -8.22 -39.92
C ALA A 215 -32.23 -9.20 -38.78
N GLU A 216 -30.94 -9.50 -38.54
CA GLU A 216 -30.48 -10.44 -37.50
C GLU A 216 -30.47 -9.81 -36.10
N CYS A 217 -30.59 -8.48 -36.02
CA CYS A 217 -30.60 -7.72 -34.77
C CYS A 217 -32.02 -7.51 -34.21
N ALA A 218 -33.06 -8.04 -34.87
CA ALA A 218 -34.42 -7.97 -34.37
C ALA A 218 -34.59 -8.91 -33.16
N ALA A 219 -34.92 -8.35 -31.99
CA ALA A 219 -35.29 -9.14 -30.82
C ALA A 219 -36.50 -10.04 -31.17
N PRO A 220 -36.55 -11.31 -30.73
CA PRO A 220 -37.75 -12.12 -30.90
C PRO A 220 -38.91 -11.41 -30.21
N GLY A 221 -39.98 -11.18 -30.98
CA GLY A 221 -41.17 -10.46 -30.52
C GLY A 221 -41.71 -11.04 -29.21
N ARG A 222 -42.10 -10.17 -28.29
CA ARG A 222 -42.84 -10.53 -27.08
C ARG A 222 -44.22 -11.07 -27.41
#